data_AF-A0A2K9NWB4-F1
#
_entry.id   AF-A0A2K9NWB4-F1
#
_cell.length_a   1.000
_cell.length_b   1.000
_cell.length_c   1.000
_cell.angle_alpha   90.00
_cell.angle_beta   90.00
_cell.angle_gamma   90.00
#
_symmetry.space_group_name_H-M   'P 1'
#
loop_
_entity.id
_entity.type
_entity.pdbx_description
1 polymer ?
#
loop_
_entity_poly.entity_id
_entity_poly.type
_entity_poly.pdbx_seq_one_letter_code
_entity_poly.pdbx_strand_id
1 'polypeptide(L)'
;MKFFVLFSLILALSLGVTMERGVAQKSPPPRTTPPFLQKYQRSMKADFKKPENANLLFSFITGNKNGISPYTRKAFKKTNLSHLLAPSGIHYASVLFLLFFLVKKMKAKRWQRIIKVMTYSSAFFLPGFTSIHRLSILRLLLQFKFLAKRKWSIEVIFFLTFAVSFLCGHYSDSPLGFLMSFAFLGTFFAFQNHSKIMLILGLFSTQLILGLFMGEKVSLLSIPVGLVGSALFALLFPTLLLFLASYWLIPFNWGEPLIRSYVVSVQVMAKMLQGSFTSSSVFLILAVWALLILKTSKRKYAIVFLLIFLHTNTAMTPVIFSHLS
;
A
#
# COMPACT_ATOMS: atom_id res chain seq x y z
N MET A 1 7.89 20.73 -2.82
CA MET A 1 6.52 21.10 -2.39
C MET A 1 5.55 21.35 -3.53
N LYS A 2 5.89 22.12 -4.57
CA LYS A 2 5.00 22.32 -5.74
C LYS A 2 4.48 21.01 -6.37
N PHE A 3 5.37 20.03 -6.57
CA PHE A 3 5.00 18.69 -7.05
C PHE A 3 3.93 18.01 -6.18
N PHE A 4 4.09 18.02 -4.86
CA PHE A 4 3.13 17.40 -3.93
C PHE A 4 1.74 18.01 -4.03
N VAL A 5 1.65 19.34 -4.05
CA VAL A 5 0.36 20.05 -4.08
C VAL A 5 -0.37 19.78 -5.39
N LEU A 6 0.33 19.96 -6.52
CA LEU A 6 -0.23 19.69 -7.84
C LEU A 6 -0.72 18.24 -7.95
N PHE A 7 0.12 17.30 -7.53
CA PHE A 7 -0.21 15.89 -7.50
C PHE A 7 -1.44 15.58 -6.64
N SER A 8 -1.51 16.16 -5.44
CA SER A 8 -2.61 15.92 -4.51
C SER A 8 -3.94 16.49 -5.02
N LEU A 9 -3.90 17.62 -5.73
CA LEU A 9 -5.08 18.18 -6.41
C LEU A 9 -5.56 17.28 -7.56
N ILE A 10 -4.64 16.80 -8.41
CA ILE A 10 -4.98 15.86 -9.49
C ILE A 10 -5.58 14.58 -8.90
N LEU A 11 -5.02 14.07 -7.81
CA LEU A 11 -5.54 12.91 -7.10
C LEU A 11 -6.97 13.15 -6.59
N ALA A 12 -7.22 14.27 -5.91
CA ALA A 12 -8.53 14.62 -5.38
C ALA A 12 -9.59 14.74 -6.50
N LEU A 13 -9.25 15.41 -7.61
CA LEU A 13 -10.12 15.51 -8.79
C LEU A 13 -10.40 14.12 -9.39
N SER A 14 -9.36 13.30 -9.55
CA SER A 14 -9.51 11.94 -10.11
C SER A 14 -10.39 11.05 -9.23
N LEU A 15 -10.27 11.18 -7.90
CA LEU A 15 -11.12 10.48 -6.94
C LEU A 15 -12.57 10.94 -7.04
N GLY A 16 -12.82 12.25 -7.08
CA GLY A 16 -14.17 12.81 -7.26
C GLY A 16 -14.87 12.22 -8.48
N VAL A 17 -14.21 12.27 -9.65
CA VAL A 17 -14.74 11.69 -10.90
C VAL A 17 -14.96 10.19 -10.80
N THR A 18 -14.05 9.45 -10.16
CA THR A 18 -14.16 7.99 -10.03
C THR A 18 -15.32 7.58 -9.12
N MET A 19 -15.53 8.33 -8.02
CA MET A 19 -16.61 8.06 -7.07
C MET A 19 -17.97 8.47 -7.64
N GLU A 20 -18.06 9.61 -8.32
CA GLU A 20 -19.29 10.09 -8.96
C GLU A 20 -19.78 9.15 -10.06
N ARG A 21 -18.86 8.57 -10.85
CA ARG A 21 -19.19 7.59 -11.89
C ARG A 21 -19.65 6.24 -11.34
N GLY A 22 -19.67 6.08 -10.00
CA GLY A 22 -20.08 4.84 -9.34
C GLY A 22 -19.34 3.63 -9.90
N VAL A 23 -18.07 3.78 -10.31
CA VAL A 23 -17.35 2.77 -11.09
C VAL A 23 -17.30 1.49 -10.26
N ALA A 24 -18.23 0.59 -10.56
CA ALA A 24 -18.35 -0.69 -9.92
C ALA A 24 -16.99 -1.36 -10.03
N GLN A 25 -16.41 -1.69 -8.89
CA GLN A 25 -15.16 -2.41 -8.83
C GLN A 25 -15.39 -3.70 -9.62
N LYS A 26 -14.89 -3.80 -10.87
CA LYS A 26 -14.83 -5.10 -11.53
C LYS A 26 -14.11 -5.99 -10.55
N SER A 27 -14.82 -7.00 -10.05
CA SER A 27 -14.21 -7.95 -9.15
C SER A 27 -12.99 -8.47 -9.88
N PRO A 28 -11.77 -8.31 -9.34
CA PRO A 28 -10.60 -8.85 -10.00
C PRO A 28 -10.90 -10.34 -10.25
N PRO A 29 -10.54 -10.89 -11.42
CA PRO A 29 -10.80 -12.29 -11.70
C PRO A 29 -10.30 -13.12 -10.51
N PRO A 30 -11.03 -14.18 -10.11
CA PRO A 30 -10.66 -14.97 -8.94
C PRO A 30 -9.20 -15.36 -9.09
N ARG A 31 -8.36 -14.79 -8.23
CA ARG A 31 -6.92 -15.02 -8.27
C ARG A 31 -6.71 -16.45 -7.82
N THR A 32 -6.59 -17.35 -8.79
CA THR A 32 -6.49 -18.78 -8.56
C THR A 32 -5.21 -19.09 -7.81
N THR A 33 -5.31 -19.98 -6.83
CA THR A 33 -4.11 -20.56 -6.20
C THR A 33 -3.25 -21.19 -7.31
N PRO A 34 -1.93 -20.92 -7.37
CA PRO A 34 -1.05 -21.52 -8.37
C PRO A 34 -1.22 -23.04 -8.46
N PRO A 35 -1.19 -23.66 -9.65
CA PRO A 35 -1.45 -25.10 -9.82
C PRO A 35 -0.62 -26.00 -8.91
N PHE A 36 0.65 -25.67 -8.69
CA PHE A 36 1.54 -26.43 -7.80
C PHE A 36 1.09 -26.40 -6.33
N LEU A 37 0.47 -25.30 -5.88
CA LEU A 37 -0.07 -25.16 -4.53
C LEU A 37 -1.42 -25.86 -4.38
N GLN A 38 -2.22 -25.97 -5.45
CA GLN A 38 -3.54 -26.63 -5.40
C GLN A 38 -3.43 -28.08 -4.91
N LYS A 39 -2.38 -28.79 -5.34
CA LYS A 39 -2.10 -30.19 -4.95
C LYS A 39 -1.93 -30.35 -3.43
N TYR A 40 -1.25 -29.41 -2.78
CA TYR A 40 -0.91 -29.49 -1.35
C TYR A 40 -1.79 -28.61 -0.46
N GLN A 41 -2.66 -27.80 -1.05
CA GLN A 41 -3.47 -26.82 -0.33
C GLN A 41 -4.37 -27.45 0.73
N ARG A 42 -4.97 -28.62 0.44
CA ARG A 42 -5.85 -29.32 1.40
C ARG A 42 -5.06 -29.81 2.61
N SER A 43 -3.99 -30.57 2.39
CA SER A 43 -3.11 -31.08 3.45
C SER A 43 -2.53 -29.93 4.29
N MET A 44 -2.02 -28.89 3.61
CA MET A 44 -1.47 -27.73 4.29
C MET A 44 -2.51 -27.03 5.16
N LYS A 45 -3.73 -26.81 4.66
CA LYS A 45 -4.81 -26.20 5.47
C LYS A 45 -5.18 -27.06 6.68
N ALA A 46 -5.12 -28.39 6.55
CA ALA A 46 -5.43 -29.31 7.65
C ALA A 46 -4.37 -29.25 8.77
N ASP A 47 -3.12 -28.95 8.44
CA ASP A 47 -2.02 -28.83 9.42
C ASP A 47 -2.07 -27.51 10.23
N PHE A 48 -2.92 -26.56 9.87
CA PHE A 48 -3.10 -25.34 10.67
C PHE A 48 -4.05 -25.61 11.84
N LYS A 49 -3.57 -25.35 13.06
CA LYS A 49 -4.38 -25.42 14.28
C LYS A 49 -5.56 -24.44 14.21
N LYS A 50 -5.37 -23.28 13.59
CA LYS A 50 -6.46 -22.31 13.33
C LYS A 50 -6.71 -22.14 11.83
N PRO A 51 -7.91 -22.48 11.32
CA PRO A 51 -8.27 -22.29 9.91
C PRO A 51 -8.09 -20.84 9.41
N GLU A 52 -8.33 -19.85 10.28
CA GLU A 52 -8.13 -18.43 9.96
C GLU A 52 -6.67 -18.11 9.59
N ASN A 53 -5.69 -18.74 10.24
CA ASN A 53 -4.26 -18.52 9.95
C ASN A 53 -3.90 -19.03 8.56
N ALA A 54 -4.44 -20.19 8.16
CA ALA A 54 -4.27 -20.70 6.81
C ALA A 54 -4.92 -19.76 5.78
N ASN A 55 -6.14 -19.29 6.04
CA ASN A 55 -6.83 -18.34 5.17
C ASN A 55 -6.07 -17.01 5.03
N LEU A 56 -5.44 -16.52 6.11
CA LEU A 56 -4.56 -15.35 6.05
C LEU A 56 -3.34 -15.56 5.15
N LEU A 57 -2.66 -16.70 5.26
CA LEU A 57 -1.55 -17.05 4.38
C LEU A 57 -1.97 -17.00 2.91
N PHE A 58 -3.09 -17.65 2.58
CA PHE A 58 -3.61 -17.64 1.21
C PHE A 58 -4.10 -16.25 0.80
N SER A 59 -4.63 -15.44 1.70
CA SER A 59 -5.01 -14.05 1.42
C SER A 59 -3.80 -13.19 1.04
N PHE A 60 -2.64 -13.38 1.68
CA PHE A 60 -1.41 -12.66 1.32
C PHE A 60 -0.93 -12.98 -0.11
N ILE A 61 -1.34 -14.11 -0.69
CA ILE A 61 -0.86 -14.61 -1.98
C ILE A 61 -1.90 -14.46 -3.09
N THR A 62 -3.17 -14.62 -2.73
CA THR A 62 -4.28 -14.60 -3.69
C THR A 62 -5.12 -13.35 -3.53
N GLY A 63 -5.08 -12.68 -2.38
CA GLY A 63 -6.02 -11.61 -2.05
C GLY A 63 -7.43 -12.09 -1.69
N ASN A 64 -7.65 -13.41 -1.62
CA ASN A 64 -8.90 -13.98 -1.15
C ASN A 64 -8.99 -13.83 0.38
N LYS A 65 -9.89 -12.97 0.83
CA LYS A 65 -10.11 -12.65 2.25
C LYS A 65 -11.18 -13.52 2.92
N ASN A 66 -11.67 -14.55 2.24
CA ASN A 66 -12.68 -15.47 2.76
C ASN A 66 -12.11 -16.24 3.96
N GLY A 67 -12.92 -16.41 4.99
CA GLY A 67 -12.51 -17.09 6.21
C GLY A 67 -11.54 -16.31 7.11
N ILE A 68 -11.33 -15.02 6.86
CA ILE A 68 -10.70 -14.08 7.81
C ILE A 68 -11.78 -13.42 8.64
N SER A 69 -11.62 -13.42 9.98
CA SER A 69 -12.63 -12.86 10.87
C SER A 69 -12.79 -11.34 10.67
N PRO A 70 -14.01 -10.79 10.89
CA PRO A 70 -14.22 -9.35 10.89
C PRO A 70 -13.31 -8.60 11.88
N TYR A 71 -13.02 -9.23 13.03
CA TYR A 71 -12.09 -8.69 14.03
C TYR A 71 -10.69 -8.47 13.46
N THR A 72 -10.11 -9.50 12.84
CA THR A 72 -8.79 -9.40 12.19
C THR A 72 -8.80 -8.39 11.06
N ARG A 73 -9.82 -8.42 10.18
CA ARG A 73 -9.93 -7.43 9.09
C ARG A 73 -9.98 -5.99 9.61
N LYS A 74 -10.74 -5.75 10.69
CA LYS A 74 -10.84 -4.43 11.34
C LYS A 74 -9.50 -4.01 11.95
N ALA A 75 -8.72 -4.95 12.52
CA ALA A 75 -7.38 -4.67 13.03
C ALA A 75 -6.45 -4.21 11.91
N PHE A 76 -6.39 -4.95 10.79
CA PHE A 76 -5.63 -4.56 9.59
C PHE A 76 -6.09 -3.22 9.00
N LYS A 77 -7.39 -2.92 9.04
CA LYS A 77 -7.91 -1.61 8.61
C LYS A 77 -7.43 -0.48 9.52
N LYS A 78 -7.59 -0.62 10.83
CA LYS A 78 -7.17 0.38 11.82
C LYS A 78 -5.68 0.72 11.73
N THR A 79 -4.83 -0.26 11.44
CA THR A 79 -3.37 -0.07 11.35
C THR A 79 -2.88 0.34 9.95
N ASN A 80 -3.79 0.67 9.01
CA ASN A 80 -3.45 0.95 7.60
C ASN A 80 -2.82 -0.23 6.84
N LEU A 81 -2.95 -1.46 7.34
CA LEU A 81 -2.37 -2.67 6.76
C LEU A 81 -3.34 -3.45 5.87
N SER A 82 -4.56 -2.96 5.61
CA SER A 82 -5.56 -3.66 4.78
C SER A 82 -5.07 -4.01 3.37
N HIS A 83 -4.15 -3.22 2.83
CA HIS A 83 -3.50 -3.46 1.54
C HIS A 83 -2.52 -4.65 1.57
N LEU A 84 -2.16 -5.17 2.76
CA LEU A 84 -1.36 -6.38 2.91
C LEU A 84 -2.20 -7.66 2.82
N LEU A 85 -3.52 -7.57 2.98
CA LEU A 85 -4.42 -8.72 2.81
C LEU A 85 -4.62 -9.10 1.33
N ALA A 86 -3.95 -8.41 0.40
CA ALA A 86 -3.90 -8.77 -1.00
C ALA A 86 -2.52 -8.45 -1.57
N PRO A 87 -2.04 -9.24 -2.56
CA PRO A 87 -0.77 -8.99 -3.22
C PRO A 87 -0.66 -7.56 -3.74
N SER A 88 0.41 -6.91 -3.32
CA SER A 88 0.68 -5.48 -3.53
C SER A 88 2.17 -5.26 -3.78
N GLY A 89 2.54 -4.02 -4.09
CA GLY A 89 3.95 -3.65 -4.27
C GLY A 89 4.85 -4.03 -3.09
N ILE A 90 4.36 -4.05 -1.85
CA ILE A 90 5.17 -4.46 -0.68
C ILE A 90 5.50 -5.95 -0.70
N HIS A 91 4.55 -6.81 -1.09
CA HIS A 91 4.78 -8.25 -1.24
C HIS A 91 5.87 -8.53 -2.28
N TYR A 92 5.81 -7.82 -3.41
CA TYR A 92 6.82 -7.99 -4.44
C TYR A 92 8.16 -7.37 -4.02
N ALA A 93 8.14 -6.18 -3.42
CA ALA A 93 9.35 -5.51 -2.95
C ALA A 93 10.11 -6.32 -1.89
N SER A 94 9.42 -7.03 -1.00
CA SER A 94 10.07 -7.90 -0.01
C SER A 94 10.75 -9.11 -0.63
N VAL A 95 10.09 -9.75 -1.61
CA VAL A 95 10.71 -10.86 -2.38
C VAL A 95 11.92 -10.36 -3.17
N LEU A 96 11.80 -9.21 -3.84
CA LEU A 96 12.91 -8.59 -4.55
C LEU A 96 14.08 -8.25 -3.62
N PHE A 97 13.80 -7.78 -2.41
CA PHE A 97 14.82 -7.46 -1.42
C PHE A 97 15.64 -8.72 -1.05
N LEU A 98 14.97 -9.83 -0.71
CA LEU A 98 15.62 -11.09 -0.38
C LEU A 98 16.43 -11.63 -1.58
N LEU A 99 15.82 -11.65 -2.77
CA LEU A 99 16.48 -12.15 -3.97
C LEU A 99 17.72 -11.32 -4.31
N PHE A 100 17.62 -9.99 -4.29
CA PHE A 100 18.75 -9.14 -4.67
C PHE A 100 19.83 -9.05 -3.60
N PHE A 101 19.50 -9.33 -2.34
CA PHE A 101 20.50 -9.55 -1.31
C PHE A 101 21.41 -10.74 -1.67
N LEU A 102 20.85 -11.83 -2.19
CA LEU A 102 21.61 -12.98 -2.67
C LEU A 102 22.39 -12.66 -3.95
N VAL A 103 21.74 -12.03 -4.94
CA VAL A 103 22.37 -11.67 -6.23
C VAL A 103 23.55 -10.70 -6.05
N LYS A 104 23.52 -9.84 -5.03
CA LYS A 104 24.62 -8.90 -4.73
C LYS A 104 25.96 -9.61 -4.48
N LYS A 105 25.94 -10.89 -4.05
CA LYS A 105 27.15 -11.69 -3.82
C LYS A 105 27.86 -12.14 -5.10
N MET A 106 27.23 -12.00 -6.27
CA MET A 106 27.84 -12.38 -7.54
C MET A 106 28.94 -11.40 -7.96
N LYS A 107 30.13 -11.88 -8.35
CA LYS A 107 31.25 -11.03 -8.77
C LYS A 107 30.94 -10.16 -10.01
N ALA A 108 30.20 -10.72 -10.96
CA ALA A 108 29.96 -10.09 -12.25
C ALA A 108 28.70 -9.20 -12.25
N LYS A 109 28.89 -7.88 -12.25
CA LYS A 109 27.82 -6.87 -12.25
C LYS A 109 26.86 -6.99 -13.45
N ARG A 110 27.31 -7.53 -14.59
CA ARG A 110 26.45 -7.77 -15.77
C ARG A 110 25.32 -8.76 -15.46
N TRP A 111 25.64 -9.87 -14.78
CA TRP A 111 24.68 -10.91 -14.44
C TRP A 111 23.69 -10.43 -13.38
N GLN A 112 24.16 -9.64 -12.41
CA GLN A 112 23.27 -9.00 -11.44
C GLN A 112 22.20 -8.15 -12.13
N ARG A 113 22.58 -7.43 -13.20
CA ARG A 113 21.67 -6.58 -13.95
C ARG A 113 20.68 -7.39 -14.79
N ILE A 114 21.16 -8.41 -15.50
CA ILE A 114 20.32 -9.32 -16.28
C ILE A 114 19.27 -9.96 -15.38
N ILE A 115 19.68 -10.49 -14.23
CA ILE A 115 18.78 -11.10 -13.25
C ILE A 115 17.72 -10.09 -12.78
N LYS A 116 18.12 -8.86 -12.42
CA LYS A 116 17.17 -7.81 -12.02
C LYS A 116 16.13 -7.53 -13.10
N VAL A 117 16.55 -7.33 -14.35
CA VAL A 117 15.64 -7.08 -15.47
C VAL A 117 14.71 -8.25 -15.68
N MET A 118 15.24 -9.48 -15.72
CA MET A 118 14.42 -10.69 -15.88
C MET A 118 13.40 -10.84 -14.73
N THR A 119 13.80 -10.58 -13.49
CA THR A 119 12.89 -10.63 -12.34
C THR A 119 11.80 -9.56 -12.42
N TYR A 120 12.12 -8.32 -12.82
CA TYR A 120 11.11 -7.28 -12.99
C TYR A 120 10.15 -7.60 -14.15
N SER A 121 10.68 -8.14 -15.25
CA SER A 121 9.88 -8.55 -16.39
C SER A 121 9.00 -9.77 -16.09
N SER A 122 9.44 -10.68 -15.21
CA SER A 122 8.65 -11.88 -14.90
C SER A 122 7.32 -11.57 -14.20
N ALA A 123 7.21 -10.41 -13.55
CA ALA A 123 5.99 -9.96 -12.92
C ALA A 123 4.81 -9.80 -13.89
N PHE A 124 5.06 -9.52 -15.18
CA PHE A 124 3.99 -9.36 -16.17
C PHE A 124 3.34 -10.69 -16.58
N PHE A 125 3.94 -11.83 -16.21
CA PHE A 125 3.32 -13.15 -16.37
C PHE A 125 2.35 -13.50 -15.22
N LEU A 126 2.13 -12.58 -14.27
CA LEU A 126 1.23 -12.79 -13.14
C LEU A 126 -0.11 -12.08 -13.39
N PRO A 127 -1.12 -12.75 -14.00
CA PRO A 127 -2.39 -12.10 -14.34
C PRO A 127 -3.14 -11.61 -13.09
N GLY A 128 -3.77 -10.44 -13.20
CA GLY A 128 -4.57 -9.85 -12.12
C GLY A 128 -3.76 -9.15 -11.02
N PHE A 129 -2.43 -9.10 -11.11
CA PHE A 129 -1.55 -8.46 -10.13
C PHE A 129 -1.09 -7.05 -10.52
N THR A 130 -2.04 -6.18 -10.91
CA THR A 130 -1.76 -4.83 -11.44
C THR A 130 -0.89 -3.96 -10.52
N SER A 131 -1.01 -4.09 -9.19
CA SER A 131 -0.14 -3.39 -8.23
C SER A 131 1.34 -3.81 -8.35
N ILE A 132 1.59 -5.10 -8.58
CA ILE A 132 2.93 -5.65 -8.81
C ILE A 132 3.44 -5.18 -10.18
N HIS A 133 2.59 -5.17 -11.22
CA HIS A 133 2.96 -4.64 -12.53
C HIS A 133 3.40 -3.16 -12.45
N ARG A 134 2.64 -2.31 -11.75
CA ARG A 134 3.00 -0.89 -11.55
C ARG A 134 4.38 -0.73 -10.90
N LEU A 135 4.68 -1.51 -9.86
CA LEU A 135 6.00 -1.49 -9.22
C LEU A 135 7.09 -2.02 -10.17
N SER A 136 6.77 -3.02 -11.00
CA SER A 136 7.72 -3.60 -11.97
C SER A 136 8.06 -2.60 -13.08
N ILE A 137 7.07 -1.89 -13.62
CA ILE A 137 7.25 -0.78 -14.56
C ILE A 137 8.19 0.27 -13.96
N LEU A 138 7.91 0.72 -12.72
CA LEU A 138 8.76 1.68 -12.01
C LEU A 138 10.22 1.22 -11.92
N ARG A 139 10.44 -0.04 -11.53
CA ARG A 139 11.78 -0.61 -11.37
C ARG A 139 12.51 -0.78 -12.70
N LEU A 140 11.80 -1.16 -13.76
CA LEU A 140 12.35 -1.24 -15.12
C LEU A 140 12.74 0.14 -15.65
N LEU A 141 11.91 1.17 -15.45
CA LEU A 141 12.24 2.54 -15.86
C LEU A 141 13.46 3.09 -15.10
N LEU A 142 13.58 2.79 -13.79
CA LEU A 142 14.77 3.13 -13.01
C LEU A 142 16.03 2.43 -13.55
N GLN A 143 15.92 1.16 -13.94
CA GLN A 143 17.02 0.39 -14.52
C GLN A 143 17.38 0.90 -15.92
N PHE A 144 16.38 1.27 -16.73
CA PHE A 144 16.56 1.86 -18.05
C PHE A 144 17.24 3.24 -17.96
N LYS A 145 16.82 4.10 -17.04
CA LYS A 145 17.48 5.38 -16.75
C LYS A 145 18.98 5.18 -16.55
N PHE A 146 19.36 4.19 -15.73
CA PHE A 146 20.76 3.88 -15.45
C PHE A 146 21.50 3.36 -16.70
N LEU A 147 20.87 2.47 -17.47
CA LEU A 147 21.45 1.87 -18.69
C LEU A 147 21.66 2.90 -19.81
N ALA A 148 20.64 3.72 -20.07
CA ALA A 148 20.67 4.75 -21.10
C ALA A 148 21.43 6.01 -20.66
N LYS A 149 22.04 6.02 -19.45
CA LYS A 149 22.72 7.17 -18.83
C LYS A 149 21.87 8.46 -18.90
N ARG A 150 20.55 8.32 -18.84
CA ARG A 150 19.61 9.45 -18.95
C ARG A 150 19.50 10.16 -17.60
N LYS A 151 19.46 11.49 -17.64
CA LYS A 151 19.25 12.34 -16.46
C LYS A 151 17.76 12.56 -16.18
N TRP A 152 16.96 11.49 -16.15
CA TRP A 152 15.53 11.61 -15.80
C TRP A 152 15.38 11.86 -14.30
N SER A 153 14.60 12.89 -13.93
CA SER A 153 14.25 13.13 -12.53
C SER A 153 13.30 12.03 -12.01
N ILE A 154 13.12 11.94 -10.69
CA ILE A 154 12.22 10.94 -10.12
C ILE A 154 10.76 11.21 -10.53
N GLU A 155 10.40 12.48 -10.70
CA GLU A 155 9.09 12.95 -11.10
C GLU A 155 8.78 12.50 -12.53
N VAL A 156 9.76 12.60 -13.44
CA VAL A 156 9.63 12.07 -14.81
C VAL A 156 9.40 10.56 -14.78
N ILE A 157 10.16 9.81 -13.98
CA ILE A 157 9.98 8.36 -13.85
C ILE A 157 8.60 8.02 -13.26
N PHE A 158 8.13 8.80 -12.28
CA PHE A 158 6.80 8.65 -11.71
C PHE A 158 5.69 8.84 -12.75
N PHE A 159 5.73 9.95 -13.50
CA PHE A 159 4.73 10.22 -14.54
C PHE A 159 4.80 9.24 -15.71
N LEU A 160 6.01 8.79 -16.10
CA LEU A 160 6.16 7.71 -17.08
C LEU A 160 5.56 6.40 -16.56
N THR A 161 5.79 6.06 -15.28
CA THR A 161 5.18 4.87 -14.66
C THR A 161 3.66 4.99 -14.67
N PHE A 162 3.12 6.17 -14.35
CA PHE A 162 1.68 6.46 -14.41
C PHE A 162 1.14 6.27 -15.83
N ALA A 163 1.74 6.92 -16.82
CA ALA A 163 1.31 6.88 -18.21
C ALA A 163 1.35 5.46 -18.77
N VAL A 164 2.47 4.76 -18.64
CA VAL A 164 2.60 3.36 -19.10
C VAL A 164 1.57 2.47 -18.39
N SER A 165 1.42 2.61 -17.07
CA SER A 165 0.43 1.82 -16.32
C SER A 165 -1.01 2.10 -16.74
N PHE A 166 -1.32 3.35 -17.05
CA PHE A 166 -2.65 3.75 -17.54
C PHE A 166 -2.92 3.15 -18.92
N LEU A 167 -1.96 3.25 -19.84
CA LEU A 167 -2.04 2.69 -21.20
C LEU A 167 -2.13 1.16 -21.19
N CYS A 168 -1.50 0.49 -20.23
CA CYS A 168 -1.65 -0.95 -20.01
C CYS A 168 -3.02 -1.36 -19.43
N GLY A 169 -3.98 -0.42 -19.26
CA GLY A 169 -5.33 -0.72 -18.76
C GLY A 169 -5.43 -0.92 -17.24
N HIS A 170 -4.36 -0.70 -16.47
CA HIS A 170 -4.38 -0.97 -15.02
C HIS A 170 -5.37 -0.08 -14.25
N TYR A 171 -5.73 1.09 -14.78
CA TYR A 171 -6.79 1.92 -14.21
C TYR A 171 -8.17 1.29 -14.45
N SER A 172 -8.45 0.81 -15.67
CA SER A 172 -9.70 0.13 -16.02
C SER A 172 -9.94 -1.13 -15.20
N ASP A 173 -8.87 -1.89 -14.89
CA ASP A 173 -8.96 -3.10 -14.06
C ASP A 173 -9.25 -2.81 -12.59
N SER A 174 -8.66 -1.75 -12.04
CA SER A 174 -8.78 -1.40 -10.63
C SER A 174 -8.56 0.10 -10.42
N PRO A 175 -9.59 0.95 -10.65
CA PRO A 175 -9.45 2.40 -10.58
C PRO A 175 -8.95 2.86 -9.22
N LEU A 176 -9.60 2.39 -8.14
CA LEU A 176 -9.20 2.73 -6.78
C LEU A 176 -7.80 2.20 -6.44
N GLY A 177 -7.48 0.96 -6.80
CA GLY A 177 -6.16 0.38 -6.54
C GLY A 177 -5.05 1.14 -7.27
N PHE A 178 -5.33 1.62 -8.49
CA PHE A 178 -4.46 2.47 -9.27
C PHE A 178 -4.23 3.82 -8.59
N LEU A 179 -5.31 4.55 -8.27
CA LEU A 179 -5.23 5.85 -7.59
C LEU A 179 -4.49 5.73 -6.26
N MET A 180 -4.81 4.73 -5.44
CA MET A 180 -4.13 4.47 -4.15
C MET A 180 -2.64 4.21 -4.34
N SER A 181 -2.25 3.43 -5.35
CA SER A 181 -0.83 3.13 -5.58
C SER A 181 -0.05 4.39 -5.94
N PHE A 182 -0.59 5.22 -6.83
CA PHE A 182 0.05 6.47 -7.20
C PHE A 182 -0.04 7.53 -6.11
N ALA A 183 -1.13 7.59 -5.32
CA ALA A 183 -1.29 8.40 -4.11
C ALA A 183 -0.10 8.23 -3.16
N PHE A 184 0.15 6.99 -2.71
CA PHE A 184 1.25 6.73 -1.81
C PHE A 184 2.61 6.90 -2.48
N LEU A 185 2.80 6.40 -3.70
CA LEU A 185 4.08 6.51 -4.41
C LEU A 185 4.49 7.97 -4.67
N GLY A 186 3.53 8.81 -5.08
CA GLY A 186 3.72 10.22 -5.33
C GLY A 186 4.11 10.96 -4.06
N THR A 187 3.46 10.65 -2.94
CA THR A 187 3.83 11.18 -1.62
C THR A 187 5.22 10.75 -1.17
N PHE A 188 5.58 9.47 -1.32
CA PHE A 188 6.93 9.01 -1.01
C PHE A 188 7.99 9.76 -1.83
N PHE A 189 7.79 9.94 -3.13
CA PHE A 189 8.73 10.68 -3.98
C PHE A 189 8.75 12.18 -3.71
N ALA A 190 7.61 12.79 -3.39
CA ALA A 190 7.55 14.21 -3.05
C ALA A 190 8.36 14.55 -1.79
N PHE A 191 8.42 13.61 -0.83
CA PHE A 191 9.08 13.80 0.47
C PHE A 191 10.36 12.98 0.66
N GLN A 192 10.88 12.30 -0.36
CA GLN A 192 12.07 11.43 -0.23
C GLN A 192 13.32 12.16 0.30
N ASN A 193 13.46 13.45 -0.01
CA ASN A 193 14.59 14.29 0.41
C ASN A 193 14.24 15.22 1.59
N HIS A 194 13.09 15.01 2.25
CA HIS A 194 12.63 15.81 3.37
C HIS A 194 12.74 15.03 4.68
N SER A 195 12.45 15.69 5.80
CA SER A 195 12.48 15.03 7.11
C SER A 195 11.40 13.95 7.21
N LYS A 196 11.63 12.94 8.07
CA LYS A 196 10.67 11.86 8.32
C LYS A 196 9.31 12.38 8.78
N ILE A 197 9.29 13.48 9.55
CA ILE A 197 8.05 14.14 10.00
C ILE A 197 7.26 14.68 8.81
N MET A 198 7.93 15.33 7.84
CA MET A 198 7.25 15.83 6.64
C MET A 198 6.69 14.68 5.79
N LEU A 199 7.40 13.55 5.69
CA LEU A 199 6.86 12.35 5.04
C LEU A 199 5.62 11.81 5.78
N ILE A 200 5.65 11.72 7.11
CA ILE A 200 4.50 11.27 7.91
C ILE A 200 3.29 12.19 7.69
N LEU A 201 3.50 13.51 7.73
CA LEU A 201 2.45 14.49 7.47
C LEU A 201 1.94 14.42 6.02
N GLY A 202 2.81 14.19 5.04
CA GLY A 202 2.42 13.98 3.64
C GLY A 202 1.58 12.71 3.46
N LEU A 203 1.96 11.60 4.10
CA LEU A 203 1.21 10.35 4.08
C LEU A 203 -0.14 10.51 4.79
N PHE A 204 -0.17 11.22 5.91
CA PHE A 204 -1.41 11.55 6.60
C PHE A 204 -2.33 12.43 5.75
N SER A 205 -1.78 13.43 5.07
CA SER A 205 -2.54 14.24 4.10
C SER A 205 -3.13 13.39 2.98
N THR A 206 -2.35 12.45 2.45
CA THR A 206 -2.82 11.50 1.43
C THR A 206 -4.00 10.68 1.97
N GLN A 207 -3.91 10.21 3.22
CA GLN A 207 -5.01 9.48 3.86
C GLN A 207 -6.24 10.34 4.10
N LEU A 208 -6.08 11.60 4.51
CA LEU A 208 -7.21 12.51 4.67
C LEU A 208 -7.97 12.73 3.35
N ILE A 209 -7.24 12.89 2.23
CA ILE A 209 -7.87 13.01 0.91
C ILE A 209 -8.67 11.74 0.60
N LEU A 210 -8.06 10.57 0.79
CA LEU A 210 -8.74 9.29 0.55
C LEU A 210 -9.94 9.08 1.47
N GLY A 211 -9.79 9.38 2.76
CA GLY A 211 -10.85 9.26 3.76
C GLY A 211 -12.01 10.23 3.51
N LEU A 212 -11.74 11.41 2.93
CA LEU A 212 -12.79 12.36 2.53
C LEU A 212 -13.70 11.76 1.46
N PHE A 213 -13.13 11.13 0.43
CA PHE A 213 -13.91 10.54 -0.68
C PHE A 213 -14.48 9.15 -0.35
N MET A 214 -13.82 8.38 0.51
CA MET A 214 -14.25 7.03 0.88
C MET A 214 -15.13 6.98 2.14
N GLY A 215 -15.38 8.12 2.80
CA GLY A 215 -16.11 8.18 4.07
C GLY A 215 -15.39 7.46 5.22
N GLU A 216 -14.07 7.30 5.14
CA GLU A 216 -13.28 6.58 6.14
C GLU A 216 -12.65 7.52 7.15
N LYS A 217 -12.72 7.13 8.43
CA LYS A 217 -11.98 7.81 9.51
C LYS A 217 -10.50 7.47 9.41
N VAL A 218 -9.65 8.46 9.67
CA VAL A 218 -8.20 8.35 9.59
C VAL A 218 -7.55 8.70 10.93
N SER A 219 -6.32 8.24 11.13
CA SER A 219 -5.55 8.53 12.34
C SER A 219 -4.13 8.92 11.96
N LEU A 220 -3.59 9.98 12.57
CA LEU A 220 -2.19 10.36 12.36
C LEU A 220 -1.26 9.28 12.93
N LEU A 221 -1.63 8.68 14.07
CA LEU A 221 -0.84 7.63 14.73
C LEU A 221 -0.84 6.33 13.93
N SER A 222 -1.84 6.07 13.08
CA SER A 222 -1.87 4.87 12.26
C SER A 222 -0.84 4.89 11.12
N ILE A 223 -0.25 6.05 10.78
CA ILE A 223 0.84 6.15 9.81
C ILE A 223 2.12 5.45 10.31
N PRO A 224 2.77 5.87 11.42
CA PRO A 224 3.97 5.20 11.90
C PRO A 224 3.71 3.75 12.28
N VAL A 225 2.55 3.45 12.88
CA VAL A 225 2.15 2.07 13.20
C VAL A 225 2.03 1.22 11.92
N GLY A 226 1.41 1.75 10.86
CA GLY A 226 1.30 1.06 9.58
C GLY A 226 2.65 0.87 8.88
N LEU A 227 3.58 1.81 8.99
CA LEU A 227 4.94 1.67 8.46
C LEU A 227 5.70 0.55 9.18
N VAL A 228 5.62 0.48 10.51
CA VAL A 228 6.23 -0.61 11.30
C VAL A 228 5.60 -1.95 10.94
N GLY A 229 4.26 -2.04 10.89
CA GLY A 229 3.56 -3.26 10.50
C GLY A 229 3.94 -3.73 9.09
N SER A 230 4.06 -2.80 8.13
CA SER A 230 4.49 -3.10 6.77
C SER A 230 5.95 -3.58 6.70
N ALA A 231 6.83 -3.02 7.53
CA ALA A 231 8.22 -3.46 7.64
C ALA A 231 8.34 -4.88 8.22
N LEU A 232 7.59 -5.17 9.29
CA LEU A 232 7.50 -6.53 9.86
C LEU A 232 6.98 -7.52 8.82
N PHE A 233 5.93 -7.14 8.08
CA PHE A 233 5.39 -7.95 7.00
C PHE A 233 6.40 -8.19 5.88
N ALA A 234 7.19 -7.17 5.51
CA ALA A 234 8.21 -7.30 4.48
C ALA A 234 9.30 -8.31 4.86
N LEU A 235 9.56 -8.53 6.15
CA LEU A 235 10.45 -9.59 6.64
C LEU A 235 9.76 -10.96 6.66
N LEU A 236 8.48 -10.99 7.07
CA LEU A 236 7.67 -12.20 7.20
C LEU A 236 7.31 -12.85 5.85
N PHE A 237 6.92 -12.04 4.87
CA PHE A 237 6.29 -12.57 3.65
C PHE A 237 7.21 -13.47 2.83
N PRO A 238 8.50 -13.13 2.59
CA PRO A 238 9.42 -14.04 1.89
C PRO A 238 9.62 -15.37 2.63
N THR A 239 9.66 -15.36 3.98
CA THR A 239 9.74 -16.58 4.78
C THR A 239 8.49 -17.45 4.64
N LEU A 240 7.30 -16.84 4.56
CA LEU A 240 6.06 -17.58 4.28
C LEU A 240 6.02 -18.17 2.88
N LEU A 241 6.63 -17.51 1.88
CA LEU A 241 6.79 -18.11 0.56
C LEU A 241 7.75 -19.30 0.56
N LEU A 242 8.84 -19.23 1.35
CA LEU A 242 9.73 -20.37 1.54
C LEU A 242 9.01 -21.55 2.18
N PHE A 243 8.18 -21.31 3.21
CA PHE A 243 7.31 -22.33 3.81
C PHE A 243 6.47 -23.07 2.76
N LEU A 244 5.79 -22.30 1.91
CA LEU A 244 4.96 -22.86 0.85
C LEU A 244 5.76 -23.66 -0.18
N ALA A 245 6.93 -23.16 -0.58
CA ALA A 245 7.80 -23.83 -1.53
C ALA A 245 8.43 -25.09 -0.94
N SER A 246 8.68 -25.14 0.37
CA SER A 246 9.31 -26.27 1.06
C SER A 246 8.32 -27.30 1.62
N TYR A 247 7.01 -27.02 1.60
CA TYR A 247 6.02 -27.86 2.30
C TYR A 247 6.00 -29.32 1.80
N TRP A 248 6.34 -29.56 0.52
CA TRP A 248 6.45 -30.92 -0.02
C TRP A 248 7.67 -31.70 0.53
N LEU A 249 8.72 -31.01 1.00
CA LEU A 249 9.91 -31.60 1.59
C LEU A 249 9.79 -31.75 3.11
N ILE A 250 9.23 -30.72 3.76
CA ILE A 250 9.11 -30.63 5.21
C ILE A 250 7.62 -30.38 5.50
N PRO A 251 6.80 -31.44 5.60
CA PRO A 251 5.35 -31.34 5.85
C PRO A 251 5.09 -31.07 7.35
N PHE A 252 5.71 -30.02 7.87
CA PHE A 252 5.51 -29.53 9.23
C PHE A 252 5.19 -28.03 9.17
N ASN A 253 4.16 -27.62 9.91
CA ASN A 253 3.62 -26.27 9.84
C ASN A 253 4.40 -25.26 10.70
N TRP A 254 5.62 -24.95 10.27
CA TRP A 254 6.41 -23.87 10.87
C TRP A 254 5.93 -22.47 10.46
N GLY A 255 5.06 -22.36 9.46
CA GLY A 255 4.47 -21.10 9.01
C GLY A 255 3.42 -20.52 9.98
N GLU A 256 2.63 -21.38 10.64
CA GLU A 256 1.56 -20.93 11.54
C GLU A 256 2.03 -20.08 12.72
N PRO A 257 3.09 -20.45 13.47
CA PRO A 257 3.63 -19.61 14.54
C PRO A 257 3.99 -18.19 14.07
N LEU A 258 4.55 -18.05 12.86
CA LEU A 258 4.93 -16.77 12.28
C LEU A 258 3.71 -15.90 11.94
N ILE A 259 2.70 -16.50 11.29
CA ILE A 259 1.43 -15.82 10.98
C ILE A 259 0.73 -15.38 12.27
N ARG A 260 0.63 -16.30 13.24
CA ARG A 260 0.00 -16.01 14.54
C ARG A 260 0.69 -14.84 15.25
N SER A 261 2.02 -14.85 15.29
CA SER A 261 2.81 -13.79 15.92
C SER A 261 2.54 -12.43 15.26
N TYR A 262 2.56 -12.39 13.93
CA TYR A 262 2.26 -11.16 13.18
C TYR A 262 0.83 -10.66 13.40
N VAL A 263 -0.17 -11.55 13.38
CA VAL A 263 -1.57 -11.19 13.64
C VAL A 263 -1.76 -10.61 15.03
N VAL A 264 -1.14 -11.23 16.05
CA VAL A 264 -1.17 -10.71 17.42
C VAL A 264 -0.54 -9.31 17.48
N SER A 265 0.61 -9.10 16.84
CA SER A 265 1.24 -7.77 16.77
C SER A 265 0.30 -6.74 16.11
N VAL A 266 -0.35 -7.07 14.99
CA VAL A 266 -1.31 -6.18 14.33
C VAL A 266 -2.51 -5.87 15.23
N GLN A 267 -3.01 -6.85 15.98
CA GLN A 267 -4.13 -6.66 16.91
C GLN A 267 -3.73 -5.77 18.10
N VAL A 268 -2.53 -5.95 18.66
CA VAL A 268 -1.98 -5.08 19.72
C VAL A 268 -1.83 -3.64 19.21
N MET A 269 -1.22 -3.46 18.04
CA MET A 269 -1.12 -2.17 17.36
C MET A 269 -2.49 -1.52 17.14
N ALA A 270 -3.50 -2.30 16.72
CA ALA A 270 -4.86 -1.80 16.52
C ALA A 270 -5.55 -1.37 17.83
N LYS A 271 -5.21 -2.01 18.96
CA LYS A 271 -5.67 -1.60 20.29
C LYS A 271 -5.05 -0.28 20.72
N MET A 272 -3.75 -0.06 20.47
CA MET A 272 -3.06 1.21 20.76
C MET A 272 -3.64 2.41 20.00
N LEU A 273 -4.30 2.17 18.87
CA LEU A 273 -4.92 3.21 18.04
C LEU A 273 -6.37 3.53 18.44
N GLN A 274 -6.95 2.87 19.44
CA GLN A 274 -8.30 3.16 19.88
C GLN A 274 -8.44 4.62 20.32
N GLY A 275 -9.54 5.27 19.92
CA GLY A 275 -9.79 6.70 20.20
C GLY A 275 -9.01 7.70 19.33
N SER A 276 -8.01 7.27 18.56
CA SER A 276 -7.17 8.19 17.77
C SER A 276 -7.72 8.58 16.39
N PHE A 277 -8.91 8.09 16.03
CA PHE A 277 -9.48 8.26 14.69
C PHE A 277 -10.35 9.51 14.60
N THR A 278 -10.12 10.32 13.56
CA THR A 278 -10.89 11.53 13.25
C THR A 278 -11.52 11.41 11.86
N SER A 279 -12.65 12.08 11.67
CA SER A 279 -13.27 12.19 10.34
C SER A 279 -12.41 13.08 9.45
N SER A 280 -12.34 12.74 8.16
CA SER A 280 -11.61 13.57 7.19
C SER A 280 -12.46 14.79 6.81
N SER A 281 -11.84 15.96 6.69
CA SER A 281 -12.50 17.18 6.21
C SER A 281 -11.55 18.01 5.36
N VAL A 282 -12.11 18.90 4.54
CA VAL A 282 -11.32 19.85 3.73
C VAL A 282 -10.48 20.75 4.65
N PHE A 283 -11.03 21.21 5.77
CA PHE A 283 -10.30 22.06 6.73
C PHE A 283 -9.09 21.35 7.32
N LEU A 284 -9.23 20.08 7.68
CA LEU A 284 -8.12 19.29 8.21
C LEU A 284 -7.03 19.03 7.16
N ILE A 285 -7.41 18.79 5.90
CA ILE A 285 -6.47 18.68 4.77
C ILE A 285 -5.69 20.00 4.61
N LEU A 286 -6.39 21.13 4.57
CA LEU A 286 -5.78 22.45 4.44
C LEU A 286 -4.86 22.77 5.63
N ALA A 287 -5.22 22.37 6.84
CA ALA A 287 -4.38 22.56 8.03
C ALA A 287 -3.04 21.82 7.89
N VAL A 288 -3.08 20.56 7.43
CA VAL A 288 -1.87 19.77 7.18
C VAL A 288 -1.05 20.36 6.02
N TRP A 289 -1.70 20.85 4.96
CA TRP A 289 -0.99 21.52 3.86
C TRP A 289 -0.33 22.82 4.30
N ALA A 290 -0.98 23.61 5.16
CA ALA A 290 -0.37 24.79 5.78
C ALA A 290 0.87 24.41 6.59
N LEU A 291 0.84 23.30 7.32
CA LEU A 291 2.02 22.77 8.03
C LEU A 291 3.16 22.36 7.07
N LEU A 292 2.83 21.79 5.91
CA LEU A 292 3.80 21.31 4.93
C LEU A 292 4.42 22.41 4.05
N ILE A 293 3.64 23.45 3.72
CA ILE A 293 4.00 24.45 2.70
C ILE A 293 4.50 25.75 3.31
N LEU A 294 3.83 26.23 4.37
CA LEU A 294 4.15 27.55 4.92
C LEU A 294 5.48 27.51 5.68
N LYS A 295 6.30 28.54 5.47
CA LYS A 295 7.49 28.78 6.28
C LYS A 295 7.11 28.98 7.75
N THR A 296 7.99 28.52 8.63
CA THR A 296 7.81 28.62 10.09
C THR A 296 7.63 30.10 10.47
N SER A 297 6.43 30.46 10.90
CA SER A 297 6.05 31.82 11.29
C SER A 297 4.87 31.76 12.26
N LYS A 298 4.67 32.80 13.08
CA LYS A 298 3.48 32.89 13.96
C LYS A 298 2.17 32.78 13.16
N ARG A 299 2.15 33.36 11.96
CA ARG A 299 1.00 33.30 11.02
C ARG A 299 0.64 31.88 10.60
N LYS A 300 1.65 31.02 10.36
CA LYS A 300 1.42 29.60 10.03
C LYS A 300 0.61 28.89 11.11
N TYR A 301 1.01 29.04 12.38
CA TYR A 301 0.32 28.37 13.48
C TYR A 301 -1.07 28.93 13.72
N ALA A 302 -1.27 30.25 13.55
CA ALA A 302 -2.59 30.87 13.61
C ALA A 302 -3.55 30.31 12.54
N ILE A 303 -3.09 30.18 11.29
CA ILE A 303 -3.88 29.58 10.19
C ILE A 303 -4.23 28.12 10.50
N VAL A 304 -3.24 27.34 10.96
CA VAL A 304 -3.45 25.94 11.32
C VAL A 304 -4.46 25.81 12.46
N PHE A 305 -4.36 26.65 13.49
CA PHE A 305 -5.30 26.67 14.60
C PHE A 305 -6.72 27.00 14.13
N LEU A 306 -6.88 28.03 13.30
CA LEU A 306 -8.19 28.41 12.73
C LEU A 306 -8.80 27.25 11.93
N LEU A 307 -8.02 26.58 11.10
CA LEU A 307 -8.50 25.45 10.28
C LEU A 307 -8.87 24.24 11.13
N ILE A 308 -8.11 23.95 12.20
CA ILE A 308 -8.47 22.90 13.16
C ILE A 308 -9.75 23.26 13.90
N PHE A 309 -9.92 24.52 14.31
CA PHE A 309 -11.13 24.99 14.97
C PHE A 309 -12.38 24.88 14.06
N LEU A 310 -12.24 25.24 12.78
CA LEU A 310 -13.30 25.05 11.79
C LEU A 310 -13.62 23.57 11.58
N HIS A 311 -12.61 22.69 11.53
CA HIS A 311 -12.82 21.24 11.49
C HIS A 311 -13.61 20.75 12.70
N THR A 312 -13.24 21.14 13.92
CA THR A 312 -13.95 20.69 15.12
C THR A 312 -15.39 21.16 15.16
N ASN A 313 -15.69 22.39 14.74
CA ASN A 313 -17.06 22.91 14.73
C ASN A 313 -17.91 22.29 13.62
N THR A 314 -17.34 22.07 12.44
CA THR A 314 -18.04 21.41 11.33
C THR A 314 -18.20 19.91 11.51
N ALA A 315 -17.35 19.28 12.33
CA ALA A 315 -17.54 17.89 12.75
C ALA A 315 -18.65 17.74 13.81
N MET A 316 -19.00 18.82 14.52
CA MET A 316 -20.14 18.86 15.46
C MET A 316 -21.47 19.23 14.79
N THR A 317 -21.45 19.82 13.59
CA THR A 317 -22.66 19.99 12.78
C THR A 317 -22.83 18.80 11.83
N PRO A 318 -23.96 18.10 11.83
CA PRO A 318 -24.20 17.01 10.88
C PRO A 318 -24.42 17.64 9.49
N VAL A 319 -23.36 17.78 8.68
CA VAL A 319 -23.48 18.33 7.32
C VAL A 319 -23.90 17.24 6.33
N ILE A 320 -25.22 17.17 6.10
CA ILE A 320 -25.95 17.26 4.80
C ILE A 320 -25.62 16.27 3.65
N PHE A 321 -24.52 15.51 3.67
CA PHE A 321 -24.22 14.51 2.63
C PHE A 321 -24.79 13.11 2.89
N SER A 322 -25.79 12.97 3.78
CA SER A 322 -26.47 11.69 4.03
C SER A 322 -27.51 11.30 2.98
N HIS A 323 -27.67 12.05 1.89
CA HIS A 323 -28.67 11.79 0.86
C HIS A 323 -28.13 11.13 -0.43
N LEU A 324 -26.91 10.59 -0.41
CA LEU A 324 -26.35 9.81 -1.53
C LEU A 324 -25.77 8.48 -1.02
N SER A 325 -26.64 7.62 -0.50
CA SER A 325 -26.35 6.20 -0.23
C SER A 325 -27.40 5.32 -0.87
#